data_AF-A0A349CTE9-F1
#
_entry.id   AF-A0A349CTE9-F1
#
_cell.length_a   1.000
_cell.length_b   1.000
_cell.length_c   1.000
_cell.angle_alpha   90.00
_cell.angle_beta   90.00
_cell.angle_gamma   90.00
#
_symmetry.space_group_name_H-M   'P 1'
#
loop_
_entity.id
_entity.type
_entity.pdbx_description
1 polymer ?
#
loop_
_entity_poly.entity_id
_entity_poly.type
_entity_poly.pdbx_seq_one_letter_code
_entity_poly.pdbx_strand_id
1 'polypeptide(L)'
;MDDGQLTRAGILNGSFVAASIALTGCAGQAAGAPTPTISTSESPSTPPAGLSGTGPTGFPGVEFALEAGSRSVSVEFTCGGGRYTAELSDSMMLGQAPLSGECAESPVTLTRPITDRTTETLSVIVDEGVDWTATPTFSDEQFGADTALAADCEQFSVIYSAFTNADYGYTFYGELDADQWAARIDEASAELEALAGSAQSELRENFEQLAPLVSARTDQVGEILAPEIQASISAISNACDANQTPLILRGEFG
;
A
#
# COMPACT_ATOMS: atom_id res chain seq x y z
N MET A 1 45.04 37.78 -7.82
CA MET A 1 46.02 37.91 -6.74
C MET A 1 45.36 37.25 -5.53
N ASP A 2 45.49 35.97 -5.24
CA ASP A 2 46.46 34.89 -5.51
C ASP A 2 45.63 33.59 -5.42
N ASP A 3 45.58 32.68 -6.39
CA ASP A 3 46.51 31.56 -6.69
C ASP A 3 46.89 30.65 -5.50
N GLY A 4 46.65 29.33 -5.63
CA GLY A 4 47.11 28.34 -4.63
C GLY A 4 46.55 26.91 -4.68
N GLN A 5 46.82 26.18 -5.79
CA GLN A 5 47.03 24.72 -5.97
C GLN A 5 46.42 23.66 -5.00
N LEU A 6 45.62 22.69 -5.46
CA LEU A 6 45.93 21.43 -6.19
C LEU A 6 46.70 20.31 -5.43
N THR A 7 46.09 19.11 -5.50
CA THR A 7 46.63 17.73 -5.47
C THR A 7 46.87 17.01 -4.13
N ARG A 8 46.15 15.89 -3.92
CA ARG A 8 46.76 14.55 -3.93
C ARG A 8 45.75 13.42 -4.11
N ALA A 9 46.04 12.60 -5.12
CA ALA A 9 45.41 11.33 -5.45
C ALA A 9 45.80 10.23 -4.46
N GLY A 10 44.93 9.22 -4.31
CA GLY A 10 45.20 8.00 -3.56
C GLY A 10 44.33 6.85 -4.09
N ILE A 11 44.67 6.34 -5.27
CA ILE A 11 44.20 5.04 -5.78
C ILE A 11 45.09 3.96 -5.14
N LEU A 12 44.49 2.97 -4.50
CA LEU A 12 45.19 1.71 -4.17
C LEU A 12 44.34 0.53 -4.63
N ASN A 13 44.78 -0.02 -5.77
CA ASN A 13 44.48 -1.36 -6.26
C ASN A 13 45.08 -2.41 -5.32
N GLY A 14 44.39 -3.54 -5.15
CA GLY A 14 44.93 -4.73 -4.50
C GLY A 14 44.11 -5.98 -4.80
N SER A 15 44.44 -6.66 -5.90
CA SER A 15 43.92 -7.99 -6.27
C SER A 15 44.86 -9.11 -5.80
N PHE A 16 44.33 -10.35 -5.86
CA PHE A 16 44.95 -11.68 -5.71
C PHE A 16 45.07 -12.17 -4.25
N VAL A 17 44.75 -13.42 -3.89
CA VAL A 17 45.11 -14.70 -4.54
C VAL A 17 44.05 -15.77 -4.23
N ALA A 18 43.61 -16.52 -5.25
CA ALA A 18 42.91 -17.79 -5.12
C ALA A 18 43.92 -18.92 -4.86
N ALA A 19 43.66 -19.78 -3.88
CA ALA A 19 44.46 -20.98 -3.62
C ALA A 19 43.59 -22.23 -3.77
N SER A 20 43.79 -22.91 -4.90
CA SER A 20 43.24 -24.24 -5.20
C SER A 20 44.15 -25.31 -4.58
N ILE A 21 43.61 -26.14 -3.68
CA ILE A 21 44.29 -27.36 -3.23
C ILE A 21 43.63 -28.55 -3.91
N ALA A 22 44.35 -29.11 -4.89
CA ALA A 22 44.08 -30.43 -5.43
C ALA A 22 44.78 -31.49 -4.56
N LEU A 23 44.05 -32.53 -4.17
CA LEU A 23 44.61 -33.77 -3.64
C LEU A 23 43.98 -34.94 -4.38
N THR A 24 44.86 -35.67 -5.07
CA THR A 24 44.60 -36.85 -5.88
C THR A 24 44.49 -38.13 -5.04
N GLY A 25 43.46 -38.94 -5.33
CA GLY A 25 43.59 -40.39 -5.54
C GLY A 25 43.46 -41.33 -4.34
N CYS A 26 42.44 -42.18 -4.36
CA CYS A 26 42.59 -43.62 -4.10
C CYS A 26 41.44 -44.40 -4.77
N ALA A 27 41.79 -45.31 -5.68
CA ALA A 27 40.85 -46.23 -6.31
C ALA A 27 40.70 -47.49 -5.43
N GLY A 28 39.45 -47.84 -5.10
CA GLY A 28 39.08 -49.09 -4.44
C GLY A 28 37.69 -49.52 -4.94
N GLN A 29 37.59 -50.75 -5.44
CA GLN A 29 36.45 -51.26 -6.21
C GLN A 29 35.55 -52.18 -5.36
N ALA A 30 34.24 -52.05 -5.60
CA ALA A 30 33.12 -53.00 -5.37
C ALA A 30 32.57 -53.23 -3.94
N ALA A 31 31.36 -52.72 -3.71
CA ALA A 31 30.16 -53.50 -3.33
C ALA A 31 28.93 -52.57 -3.37
N GLY A 32 27.80 -53.06 -3.88
CA GLY A 32 26.64 -52.25 -4.26
C GLY A 32 26.09 -51.33 -3.17
N ALA A 33 25.88 -50.07 -3.53
CA ALA A 33 25.10 -49.10 -2.76
C ALA A 33 23.80 -48.81 -3.52
N PRO A 34 22.65 -48.70 -2.84
CA PRO A 34 21.37 -48.49 -3.50
C PRO A 34 21.36 -47.13 -4.20
N THR A 35 20.91 -47.14 -5.46
CA THR A 35 20.60 -45.94 -6.24
C THR A 35 19.68 -45.03 -5.40
N PRO A 36 19.99 -43.74 -5.21
CA PRO A 36 19.01 -42.83 -4.67
C PRO A 36 17.92 -42.68 -5.73
N THR A 37 16.75 -43.25 -5.46
CA THR A 37 15.52 -42.84 -6.13
C THR A 37 15.35 -41.37 -5.81
N ILE A 38 15.55 -40.50 -6.82
CA ILE A 38 15.02 -39.14 -6.76
C ILE A 38 13.51 -39.32 -6.80
N SER A 39 12.91 -39.43 -5.63
CA SER A 39 11.49 -39.12 -5.48
C SER A 39 11.39 -37.64 -5.72
N THR A 40 11.00 -37.26 -6.94
CA THR A 40 10.34 -35.98 -7.17
C THR A 40 9.05 -36.05 -6.37
N SER A 41 9.13 -35.70 -5.07
CA SER A 41 7.96 -35.33 -4.30
C SER A 41 7.50 -34.01 -4.88
N GLU A 42 6.66 -34.10 -5.90
CA GLU A 42 5.62 -33.10 -6.12
C GLU A 42 4.77 -33.15 -4.84
N SER A 43 5.13 -32.30 -3.87
CA SER A 43 4.25 -32.02 -2.74
C SER A 43 3.02 -31.33 -3.32
N PRO A 44 1.80 -31.81 -3.06
CA PRO A 44 0.63 -30.99 -3.33
C PRO A 44 0.76 -29.73 -2.49
N SER A 45 0.77 -28.56 -3.14
CA SER A 45 0.61 -27.26 -2.49
C SER A 45 -0.60 -27.36 -1.58
N THR A 46 -0.33 -27.55 -0.29
CA THR A 46 -1.36 -27.38 0.73
C THR A 46 -1.61 -25.88 0.74
N PRO A 47 -2.86 -25.42 0.52
CA PRO A 47 -3.17 -24.01 0.69
C PRO A 47 -2.60 -23.56 2.04
N PRO A 48 -2.00 -22.37 2.13
CA PRO A 48 -1.54 -21.88 3.42
C PRO A 48 -2.70 -21.99 4.41
N ALA A 49 -2.43 -22.49 5.61
CA ALA A 49 -3.47 -22.63 6.61
C ALA A 49 -4.13 -21.26 6.80
N GLY A 50 -5.45 -21.21 6.66
CA GLY A 50 -6.21 -19.98 6.90
C GLY A 50 -5.91 -19.46 8.31
N LEU A 51 -5.73 -18.16 8.42
CA LEU A 51 -5.52 -17.46 9.68
C LEU A 51 -6.88 -17.09 10.27
N SER A 52 -6.98 -17.07 11.59
CA SER A 52 -8.18 -16.63 12.28
C SER A 52 -7.82 -15.99 13.62
N GLY A 53 -8.64 -15.04 14.06
CA GLY A 53 -8.47 -14.40 15.36
C GLY A 53 -9.77 -13.73 15.83
N THR A 54 -9.70 -13.13 17.02
CA THR A 54 -10.77 -12.36 17.62
C THR A 54 -10.19 -11.04 18.12
N GLY A 55 -10.81 -9.92 17.74
CA GLY A 55 -10.30 -8.59 18.05
C GLY A 55 -9.06 -8.21 17.22
N PRO A 56 -8.45 -7.05 17.52
CA PRO A 56 -7.28 -6.56 16.81
C PRO A 56 -6.06 -7.43 17.08
N THR A 57 -5.20 -7.61 16.08
CA THR A 57 -3.88 -8.23 16.26
C THR A 57 -2.97 -7.24 16.98
N GLY A 58 -2.37 -7.65 18.10
CA GLY A 58 -1.34 -6.84 18.78
C GLY A 58 -0.08 -6.67 17.91
N PHE A 59 0.80 -5.75 18.29
CA PHE A 59 2.06 -5.54 17.57
C PHE A 59 3.02 -6.74 17.71
N PRO A 60 3.66 -7.22 16.62
CA PRO A 60 3.66 -6.66 15.25
C PRO A 60 2.52 -7.14 14.35
N GLY A 61 1.73 -8.12 14.78
CA GLY A 61 0.66 -8.77 14.02
C GLY A 61 0.66 -10.27 14.29
N VAL A 62 0.04 -11.04 13.40
CA VAL A 62 0.14 -12.51 13.37
C VAL A 62 1.10 -12.96 12.26
N GLU A 63 1.72 -14.12 12.44
CA GLU A 63 2.60 -14.72 11.45
C GLU A 63 1.85 -14.97 10.12
N PHE A 64 2.45 -14.53 9.02
CA PHE A 64 1.90 -14.67 7.67
C PHE A 64 3.03 -15.15 6.75
N ALA A 65 3.25 -16.47 6.72
CA ALA A 65 4.31 -17.05 5.91
C ALA A 65 4.10 -16.76 4.41
N LEU A 66 5.11 -16.22 3.74
CA LEU A 66 5.05 -15.94 2.31
C LEU A 66 5.51 -17.16 1.51
N GLU A 67 4.78 -17.50 0.45
CA GLU A 67 5.21 -18.56 -0.45
C GLU A 67 6.35 -18.08 -1.36
N ALA A 68 7.45 -18.85 -1.39
CA ALA A 68 8.65 -18.50 -2.14
C ALA A 68 8.36 -18.33 -3.64
N GLY A 69 8.82 -17.21 -4.21
CA GLY A 69 8.62 -16.88 -5.63
C GLY A 69 7.31 -16.18 -5.95
N SER A 70 6.42 -16.01 -4.98
CA SER A 70 5.17 -15.27 -5.15
C SER A 70 5.42 -13.78 -5.33
N ARG A 71 4.66 -13.16 -6.23
CA ARG A 71 4.73 -11.74 -6.59
C ARG A 71 3.46 -10.98 -6.23
N SER A 72 2.39 -11.69 -5.89
CA SER A 72 1.16 -11.14 -5.36
C SER A 72 0.48 -12.13 -4.43
N VAL A 73 -0.43 -11.61 -3.59
CA VAL A 73 -1.28 -12.42 -2.71
C VAL A 73 -2.70 -11.86 -2.72
N SER A 74 -3.68 -12.74 -2.80
CA SER A 74 -5.09 -12.44 -2.57
C SER A 74 -5.53 -13.08 -1.27
N VAL A 75 -6.08 -12.31 -0.35
CA VAL A 75 -6.59 -12.80 0.92
C VAL A 75 -8.12 -12.73 0.89
N GLU A 76 -8.77 -13.88 0.97
CA GLU A 76 -10.20 -13.92 1.28
C GLU A 76 -10.38 -13.62 2.76
N PHE A 77 -10.95 -12.45 3.05
CA PHE A 77 -11.11 -11.93 4.40
C PHE A 77 -12.59 -11.91 4.81
N THR A 78 -12.88 -12.34 6.03
CA THR A 78 -14.21 -12.22 6.65
C THR A 78 -14.07 -11.72 8.08
N CYS A 79 -15.06 -10.98 8.55
CA CYS A 79 -15.15 -10.56 9.94
C CYS A 79 -16.61 -10.42 10.39
N GLY A 80 -16.84 -10.56 11.70
CA GLY A 80 -18.19 -10.67 12.29
C GLY A 80 -19.01 -9.38 12.35
N GLY A 81 -18.45 -8.22 12.00
CA GLY A 81 -19.16 -6.93 11.97
C GLY A 81 -18.25 -5.73 12.20
N GLY A 82 -18.76 -4.53 11.88
CA GLY A 82 -18.02 -3.28 12.03
C GLY A 82 -17.02 -3.03 10.90
N ARG A 83 -16.03 -2.17 11.15
CA ARG A 83 -14.96 -1.86 10.18
C ARG A 83 -13.77 -2.78 10.39
N TYR A 84 -13.09 -3.08 9.29
CA TYR A 84 -11.79 -3.73 9.34
C TYR A 84 -10.71 -2.86 8.70
N THR A 85 -9.48 -3.07 9.12
CA THR A 85 -8.28 -2.70 8.39
C THR A 85 -7.33 -3.88 8.43
N ALA A 86 -6.91 -4.37 7.27
CA ALA A 86 -5.91 -5.41 7.16
C ALA A 86 -4.65 -4.81 6.51
N GLU A 87 -3.49 -5.20 6.99
CA GLU A 87 -2.21 -4.74 6.49
C GLU A 87 -1.25 -5.92 6.44
N LEU A 88 -0.72 -6.21 5.26
CA LEU A 88 0.45 -7.07 5.13
C LEU A 88 1.66 -6.18 5.35
N SER A 89 2.26 -6.28 6.53
CA SER A 89 3.25 -5.33 7.02
C SER A 89 4.40 -5.18 6.02
N ASP A 90 4.93 -3.96 5.96
CA ASP A 90 6.21 -3.71 5.35
C ASP A 90 7.18 -3.12 6.39
N SER A 91 8.48 -3.25 6.15
CA SER A 91 9.53 -2.86 7.11
C SER A 91 9.46 -1.40 7.63
N MET A 92 8.67 -0.52 7.00
CA MET A 92 8.50 0.88 7.42
C MET A 92 7.04 1.38 7.41
N MET A 93 6.06 0.52 7.10
CA MET A 93 4.66 0.90 6.81
C MET A 93 4.51 1.94 5.68
N LEU A 94 5.43 1.94 4.70
CA LEU A 94 5.50 2.96 3.63
C LEU A 94 5.38 2.39 2.21
N GLY A 95 5.40 1.07 2.06
CA GLY A 95 5.47 0.38 0.78
C GLY A 95 4.12 -0.10 0.25
N GLN A 96 3.14 -0.34 1.12
CA GLN A 96 1.83 -0.85 0.73
C GLN A 96 0.72 -0.18 1.53
N ALA A 97 -0.38 0.16 0.86
CA ALA A 97 -1.53 0.73 1.52
C ALA A 97 -2.24 -0.36 2.37
N PRO A 98 -2.63 -0.07 3.62
CA PRO A 98 -3.57 -0.92 4.33
C PRO A 98 -4.90 -0.99 3.56
N LEU A 99 -5.60 -2.13 3.64
CA LEU A 99 -6.91 -2.26 2.99
C LEU A 99 -7.97 -2.27 4.06
N SER A 100 -8.89 -1.33 3.93
CA SER A 100 -9.96 -1.09 4.89
C SER A 100 -11.32 -1.27 4.22
N GLY A 101 -12.32 -1.58 5.03
CA GLY A 101 -13.68 -1.76 4.56
C GLY A 101 -14.65 -2.02 5.70
N GLU A 102 -15.89 -2.34 5.33
CA GLU A 102 -16.91 -2.80 6.25
C GLU A 102 -16.95 -4.33 6.22
N CYS A 103 -17.06 -4.96 7.39
CA CYS A 103 -17.29 -6.38 7.51
C CYS A 103 -18.63 -6.73 6.84
N ALA A 104 -18.58 -7.63 5.86
CA ALA A 104 -19.74 -8.15 5.17
C ALA A 104 -19.96 -9.63 5.50
N GLU A 105 -21.20 -10.11 5.29
CA GLU A 105 -21.51 -11.53 5.45
C GLU A 105 -20.75 -12.42 4.46
N SER A 106 -20.41 -11.87 3.28
CA SER A 106 -19.62 -12.55 2.27
C SER A 106 -18.14 -12.17 2.38
N PRO A 107 -17.21 -13.11 2.10
CA PRO A 107 -15.79 -12.80 2.03
C PRO A 107 -15.51 -11.67 1.04
N VAL A 108 -14.60 -10.80 1.42
CA VAL A 108 -14.01 -9.79 0.52
C VAL A 108 -12.62 -10.26 0.11
N THR A 109 -12.26 -10.03 -1.14
CA THR A 109 -10.93 -10.38 -1.65
C THR A 109 -10.01 -9.17 -1.55
N LEU A 110 -8.94 -9.32 -0.77
CA LEU A 110 -7.93 -8.29 -0.53
C LEU A 110 -6.66 -8.68 -1.30
N THR A 111 -6.42 -8.06 -2.46
CA THR A 111 -5.28 -8.39 -3.31
C THR A 111 -4.18 -7.36 -3.18
N ARG A 112 -2.92 -7.81 -3.08
CA ARG A 112 -1.74 -6.94 -2.89
C ARG A 112 -0.50 -7.46 -3.61
N PRO A 113 0.45 -6.59 -3.97
CA PRO A 113 1.77 -6.99 -4.43
C PRO A 113 2.59 -7.59 -3.29
N ILE A 114 3.47 -8.53 -3.62
CA ILE A 114 4.57 -8.94 -2.74
C ILE A 114 5.83 -8.25 -3.26
N THR A 115 6.48 -7.49 -2.39
CA THR A 115 7.68 -6.70 -2.70
C THR A 115 8.82 -7.11 -1.77
N ASP A 116 10.03 -6.66 -2.07
CA ASP A 116 11.20 -6.88 -1.21
C ASP A 116 11.06 -6.26 0.19
N ARG A 117 10.05 -5.38 0.41
CA ARG A 117 9.76 -4.76 1.70
C ARG A 117 8.67 -5.48 2.49
N THR A 118 7.90 -6.35 1.84
CA THR A 118 6.79 -7.09 2.45
C THR A 118 7.36 -8.06 3.48
N THR A 119 6.84 -8.00 4.70
CA THR A 119 7.25 -8.88 5.80
C THR A 119 6.23 -10.01 5.99
N GLU A 120 6.63 -11.07 6.68
CA GLU A 120 5.80 -12.25 6.94
C GLU A 120 4.84 -12.02 8.13
N THR A 121 4.15 -10.88 8.15
CA THR A 121 3.26 -10.49 9.25
C THR A 121 2.01 -9.82 8.71
N LEU A 122 0.85 -10.30 9.15
CA LEU A 122 -0.46 -9.71 8.87
C LEU A 122 -0.95 -9.00 10.14
N SER A 123 -1.23 -7.71 10.03
CA SER A 123 -1.94 -6.94 11.03
C SER A 123 -3.40 -6.81 10.64
N VAL A 124 -4.31 -7.08 11.58
CA VAL A 124 -5.76 -6.92 11.42
C VAL A 124 -6.27 -6.06 12.56
N ILE A 125 -6.96 -4.98 12.22
CA ILE A 125 -7.68 -4.12 13.15
C ILE A 125 -9.17 -4.34 12.90
N VAL A 126 -9.86 -4.85 13.92
CA VAL A 126 -11.32 -4.94 14.03
C VAL A 126 -11.68 -4.58 15.47
N ASP A 127 -12.97 -4.38 15.76
CA ASP A 127 -13.42 -4.13 17.14
C ASP A 127 -13.10 -5.31 18.06
N GLU A 128 -12.88 -5.00 19.35
CA GLU A 128 -12.67 -6.02 20.38
C GLU A 128 -13.80 -7.05 20.40
N GLY A 129 -13.45 -8.34 20.42
CA GLY A 129 -14.43 -9.42 20.40
C GLY A 129 -15.00 -9.77 19.02
N VAL A 130 -14.61 -9.08 17.94
CA VAL A 130 -15.02 -9.44 16.57
C VAL A 130 -14.13 -10.55 16.02
N ASP A 131 -14.74 -11.68 15.67
CA ASP A 131 -14.05 -12.78 15.01
C ASP A 131 -13.73 -12.43 13.56
N TRP A 132 -12.56 -12.86 13.09
CA TRP A 132 -12.13 -12.69 11.70
C TRP A 132 -11.37 -13.90 11.19
N THR A 133 -11.39 -14.09 9.86
CA THR A 133 -10.57 -15.09 9.17
C THR A 133 -9.94 -14.50 7.91
N ALA A 134 -8.77 -15.01 7.55
CA ALA A 134 -7.99 -14.58 6.40
C ALA A 134 -7.39 -15.81 5.71
N THR A 135 -7.81 -16.08 4.47
CA THR A 135 -7.31 -17.22 3.69
C THR A 135 -6.49 -16.71 2.51
N PRO A 136 -5.15 -16.82 2.55
CA PRO A 136 -4.30 -16.31 1.48
C PRO A 136 -4.20 -17.29 0.30
N THR A 137 -4.15 -16.73 -0.89
CA THR A 137 -3.84 -17.40 -2.16
C THR A 137 -2.67 -16.65 -2.79
N PHE A 138 -1.54 -17.32 -2.94
CA PHE A 138 -0.33 -16.74 -3.51
C PHE A 138 -0.28 -16.95 -5.02
N SER A 139 0.33 -16.01 -5.73
CA SER A 139 0.50 -16.06 -7.18
C SER A 139 1.89 -15.58 -7.59
N ASP A 140 2.47 -16.21 -8.61
CA ASP A 140 3.70 -15.77 -9.28
C ASP A 140 3.44 -14.66 -10.32
N GLU A 141 2.18 -14.29 -10.54
CA GLU A 141 1.79 -13.15 -11.37
C GLU A 141 1.98 -11.82 -10.62
N GLN A 142 2.27 -10.77 -11.39
CA GLN A 142 2.35 -9.41 -10.85
C GLN A 142 0.97 -8.92 -10.44
N PHE A 143 0.95 -8.12 -9.38
CA PHE A 143 -0.21 -7.31 -9.06
C PHE A 143 -0.59 -6.42 -10.26
N GLY A 144 -1.81 -6.57 -10.76
CA GLY A 144 -2.32 -5.83 -11.90
C GLY A 144 -2.98 -4.52 -11.46
N ALA A 145 -2.18 -3.51 -11.11
CA ALA A 145 -2.71 -2.18 -10.82
C ALA A 145 -3.43 -1.59 -12.05
N ASP A 146 -4.61 -1.02 -11.84
CA ASP A 146 -5.34 -0.27 -12.85
C ASP A 146 -4.69 1.11 -13.03
N THR A 147 -4.19 1.37 -14.23
CA THR A 147 -3.50 2.62 -14.58
C THR A 147 -4.43 3.82 -14.68
N ALA A 148 -5.69 3.63 -15.07
CA ALA A 148 -6.68 4.71 -15.10
C ALA A 148 -7.06 5.09 -13.67
N LEU A 149 -7.28 4.10 -12.81
CA LEU A 149 -7.52 4.33 -11.38
C LEU A 149 -6.33 5.01 -10.71
N ALA A 150 -5.11 4.57 -11.02
CA ALA A 150 -3.89 5.20 -10.51
C ALA A 150 -3.80 6.69 -10.87
N ALA A 151 -4.11 7.05 -12.11
CA ALA A 151 -4.09 8.44 -12.57
C ALA A 151 -5.17 9.29 -11.88
N ASP A 152 -6.38 8.73 -11.74
CA ASP A 152 -7.48 9.39 -11.02
C ASP A 152 -7.14 9.60 -9.54
N CYS A 153 -6.52 8.62 -8.88
CA CYS A 153 -6.04 8.73 -7.49
C CYS A 153 -4.95 9.79 -7.32
N GLU A 154 -3.96 9.85 -8.23
CA GLU A 154 -2.91 10.87 -8.19
C GLU A 154 -3.50 12.27 -8.34
N GLN A 155 -4.39 12.47 -9.31
CA GLN A 155 -5.03 13.77 -9.52
C GLN A 155 -5.91 14.16 -8.34
N PHE A 156 -6.71 13.22 -7.81
CA PHE A 156 -7.53 13.49 -6.64
C PHE A 156 -6.68 13.80 -5.39
N SER A 157 -5.52 13.16 -5.24
CA SER A 157 -4.60 13.44 -4.13
C SER A 157 -4.13 14.90 -4.10
N VAL A 158 -3.94 15.52 -5.26
CA VAL A 158 -3.59 16.95 -5.38
C VAL A 158 -4.76 17.82 -4.94
N ILE A 159 -5.95 17.55 -5.47
CA ILE A 159 -7.19 18.28 -5.16
C ILE A 159 -7.50 18.20 -3.66
N TYR A 160 -7.45 16.99 -3.10
CA TYR A 160 -7.74 16.77 -1.69
C TYR A 160 -6.68 17.43 -0.79
N SER A 161 -5.41 17.42 -1.18
CA SER A 161 -4.37 18.20 -0.50
C SER A 161 -4.72 19.69 -0.47
N ALA A 162 -5.17 20.26 -1.60
CA ALA A 162 -5.55 21.67 -1.67
C ALA A 162 -6.72 22.00 -0.72
N PHE A 163 -7.76 21.16 -0.66
CA PHE A 163 -8.85 21.32 0.32
C PHE A 163 -8.34 21.27 1.76
N THR A 164 -7.51 20.27 2.10
CA THR A 164 -6.95 20.14 3.46
C THR A 164 -6.05 21.31 3.85
N ASN A 165 -5.22 21.80 2.94
CA ASN A 165 -4.34 22.95 3.18
C ASN A 165 -5.12 24.25 3.31
N ALA A 166 -6.18 24.44 2.51
CA ALA A 166 -7.06 25.59 2.65
C ALA A 166 -7.73 25.59 4.03
N ASP A 167 -8.42 24.51 4.40
CA ASP A 167 -9.12 24.41 5.68
C ASP A 167 -8.14 24.53 6.86
N TYR A 168 -7.04 23.78 6.87
CA TYR A 168 -6.10 23.83 8.00
C TYR A 168 -5.32 25.14 8.07
N GLY A 169 -4.94 25.71 6.92
CA GLY A 169 -4.30 27.02 6.83
C GLY A 169 -5.17 28.12 7.44
N TYR A 170 -6.47 28.09 7.20
CA TYR A 170 -7.42 29.03 7.77
C TYR A 170 -7.77 28.73 9.24
N THR A 171 -8.16 27.49 9.55
CA THR A 171 -8.76 27.14 10.85
C THR A 171 -7.76 26.88 11.98
N PHE A 172 -6.63 26.22 11.69
CA PHE A 172 -5.67 25.79 12.71
C PHE A 172 -4.41 26.63 12.74
N TYR A 173 -3.90 27.00 11.56
CA TYR A 173 -2.62 27.71 11.47
C TYR A 173 -2.75 29.23 11.37
N GLY A 174 -3.90 29.74 10.91
CA GLY A 174 -4.10 31.18 10.71
C GLY A 174 -3.18 31.80 9.66
N GLU A 175 -2.68 30.98 8.72
CA GLU A 175 -1.77 31.36 7.63
C GLU A 175 -2.55 31.85 6.39
N LEU A 176 -3.85 31.55 6.32
CA LEU A 176 -4.75 32.00 5.27
C LEU A 176 -5.86 32.87 5.87
N ASP A 177 -6.19 33.97 5.18
CA ASP A 177 -7.44 34.69 5.41
C ASP A 177 -8.62 34.08 4.63
N ALA A 178 -9.82 34.64 4.82
CA ALA A 178 -11.03 34.13 4.18
C ALA A 178 -11.02 34.26 2.64
N ASP A 179 -10.40 35.31 2.10
CA ASP A 179 -10.33 35.52 0.66
C ASP A 179 -9.34 34.53 0.01
N GLN A 180 -8.22 34.28 0.68
CA GLN A 180 -7.23 33.27 0.28
C GLN A 180 -7.79 31.85 0.40
N TRP A 181 -8.56 31.55 1.44
CA TRP A 181 -9.29 30.29 1.57
C TRP A 181 -10.26 30.11 0.40
N ALA A 182 -11.13 31.10 0.14
CA ALA A 182 -12.15 31.01 -0.90
C ALA A 182 -11.53 30.79 -2.29
N ALA A 183 -10.47 31.55 -2.62
CA ALA A 183 -9.79 31.40 -3.90
C ALA A 183 -9.22 29.97 -4.11
N ARG A 184 -8.66 29.37 -3.06
CA ARG A 184 -8.12 28.00 -3.13
C ARG A 184 -9.22 26.94 -3.24
N ILE A 185 -10.32 27.13 -2.51
CA ILE A 185 -11.49 26.24 -2.60
C ILE A 185 -12.11 26.30 -4.00
N ASP A 186 -12.26 27.49 -4.58
CA ASP A 186 -12.80 27.65 -5.93
C ASP A 186 -11.91 26.95 -6.98
N GLU A 187 -10.59 27.11 -6.88
CA GLU A 187 -9.62 26.45 -7.77
C GLU A 187 -9.71 24.92 -7.66
N ALA A 188 -9.62 24.38 -6.44
CA ALA A 188 -9.69 22.94 -6.21
C ALA A 188 -11.07 22.35 -6.57
N SER A 189 -12.16 23.10 -6.39
CA SER A 189 -13.50 22.69 -6.81
C SER A 189 -13.62 22.60 -8.32
N ALA A 190 -13.05 23.56 -9.06
CA ALA A 190 -13.02 23.51 -10.52
C ALA A 190 -12.19 22.33 -11.04
N GLU A 191 -11.07 22.00 -10.38
CA GLU A 191 -10.27 20.82 -10.70
C GLU A 191 -11.03 19.51 -10.42
N LEU A 192 -11.79 19.45 -9.32
CA LEU A 192 -12.65 18.30 -9.02
C LEU A 192 -13.76 18.11 -10.06
N GLU A 193 -14.43 19.18 -10.49
CA GLU A 193 -15.43 19.11 -11.55
C GLU A 193 -14.81 18.64 -12.87
N ALA A 194 -13.62 19.13 -13.21
CA ALA A 194 -12.89 18.68 -14.39
C ALA A 194 -12.53 17.18 -14.30
N LEU A 195 -12.02 16.72 -13.16
CA LEU A 195 -11.72 15.32 -12.91
C LEU A 195 -12.98 14.45 -13.01
N ALA A 196 -14.10 14.86 -12.40
CA ALA A 196 -15.38 14.16 -12.53
C ALA A 196 -15.81 14.00 -13.99
N GLY A 197 -15.58 15.01 -14.82
CA GLY A 197 -15.90 14.97 -16.26
C GLY A 197 -14.93 14.17 -17.12
N SER A 198 -13.70 13.92 -16.67
CA SER A 198 -12.65 13.25 -17.46
C SER A 198 -12.24 11.87 -16.95
N ALA A 199 -12.57 11.52 -15.71
CA ALA A 199 -12.20 10.26 -15.07
C ALA A 199 -12.64 9.06 -15.92
N GLN A 200 -11.75 8.07 -16.03
CA GLN A 200 -11.97 6.87 -16.82
C GLN A 200 -12.05 5.60 -15.96
N SER A 201 -11.69 5.70 -14.69
CA SER A 201 -11.80 4.58 -13.74
C SER A 201 -13.20 4.45 -13.16
N GLU A 202 -13.36 3.43 -12.30
CA GLU A 202 -14.56 3.23 -11.49
C GLU A 202 -14.88 4.41 -10.54
N LEU A 203 -13.89 5.27 -10.23
CA LEU A 203 -14.08 6.41 -9.33
C LEU A 203 -14.89 7.57 -9.92
N ARG A 204 -15.16 7.55 -11.23
CA ARG A 204 -15.90 8.63 -11.88
C ARG A 204 -17.21 8.97 -11.16
N GLU A 205 -18.00 7.95 -10.80
CA GLU A 205 -19.27 8.16 -10.09
C GLU A 205 -19.06 8.77 -8.69
N ASN A 206 -17.97 8.42 -8.01
CA ASN A 206 -17.61 9.02 -6.72
C ASN A 206 -17.28 10.50 -6.86
N PHE A 207 -16.54 10.89 -7.91
CA PHE A 207 -16.23 12.30 -8.18
C PHE A 207 -17.47 13.09 -8.59
N GLU A 208 -18.33 12.53 -9.44
CA GLU A 208 -19.62 13.12 -9.82
C GLU A 208 -20.54 13.36 -8.61
N GLN A 209 -20.46 12.50 -7.59
CA GLN A 209 -21.18 12.68 -6.32
C GLN A 209 -20.51 13.70 -5.39
N LEU A 210 -19.17 13.72 -5.33
CA LEU A 210 -18.43 14.61 -4.44
C LEU A 210 -18.48 16.07 -4.89
N ALA A 211 -18.33 16.33 -6.19
CA ALA A 211 -18.31 17.69 -6.76
C ALA A 211 -19.48 18.59 -6.30
N PRO A 212 -20.77 18.18 -6.40
CA PRO A 212 -21.88 19.01 -5.94
C PRO A 212 -21.90 19.21 -4.42
N LEU A 213 -21.38 18.27 -3.63
CA LEU A 213 -21.29 18.42 -2.17
C LEU A 213 -20.26 19.47 -1.77
N VAL A 214 -19.14 19.53 -2.48
CA VAL A 214 -18.10 20.56 -2.30
C VAL A 214 -18.62 21.92 -2.79
N SER A 215 -19.23 21.96 -3.98
CA SER A 215 -19.80 23.18 -4.57
C SER A 215 -20.84 23.85 -3.66
N ALA A 216 -21.64 23.05 -2.94
CA ALA A 216 -22.64 23.56 -2.00
C ALA A 216 -22.06 24.20 -0.72
N ARG A 217 -20.72 24.21 -0.56
CA ARG A 217 -20.01 24.64 0.66
C ARG A 217 -18.89 25.63 0.39
N THR A 218 -18.73 26.11 -0.84
CA THR A 218 -17.66 27.07 -1.18
C THR A 218 -17.82 28.42 -0.47
N ASP A 219 -18.97 28.70 0.14
CA ASP A 219 -19.22 29.86 0.99
C ASP A 219 -19.05 29.61 2.50
N GLN A 220 -18.77 28.36 2.91
CA GLN A 220 -18.60 27.96 4.30
C GLN A 220 -17.12 27.94 4.69
N VAL A 221 -16.57 29.12 4.96
CA VAL A 221 -15.13 29.32 5.22
C VAL A 221 -14.64 28.45 6.39
N GLY A 222 -13.68 27.57 6.10
CA GLY A 222 -13.06 26.67 7.07
C GLY A 222 -13.84 25.39 7.35
N GLU A 223 -14.88 25.09 6.56
CA GLU A 223 -15.74 23.92 6.75
C GLU A 223 -15.88 23.07 5.47
N ILE A 224 -14.91 23.11 4.53
CA ILE A 224 -15.02 22.30 3.31
C ILE A 224 -14.98 20.81 3.64
N LEU A 225 -14.19 20.40 4.65
CA LEU A 225 -14.02 19.00 5.06
C LEU A 225 -15.08 18.46 6.04
N ALA A 226 -16.29 19.02 5.99
CA ALA A 226 -17.40 18.62 6.85
C ALA A 226 -17.73 17.11 6.76
N PRO A 227 -18.32 16.51 7.81
CA PRO A 227 -18.60 15.07 7.87
C PRO A 227 -19.39 14.51 6.68
N GLU A 228 -20.21 15.33 6.04
CA GLU A 228 -21.06 14.92 4.91
C GLU A 228 -20.26 14.56 3.65
N ILE A 229 -19.04 15.07 3.47
CA ILE A 229 -18.20 14.70 2.31
C ILE A 229 -17.26 13.52 2.60
N GLN A 230 -17.10 13.16 3.88
CA GLN A 230 -16.14 12.15 4.32
C GLN A 230 -16.45 10.75 3.78
N ALA A 231 -17.73 10.42 3.58
CA ALA A 231 -18.13 9.13 3.01
C ALA A 231 -17.59 8.96 1.57
N SER A 232 -17.71 10.00 0.74
CA SER A 232 -17.21 10.00 -0.64
C SER A 232 -15.68 9.95 -0.67
N ILE A 233 -15.00 10.73 0.17
CA ILE A 233 -13.54 10.71 0.30
C ILE A 233 -13.07 9.32 0.74
N SER A 234 -13.74 8.70 1.71
CA SER A 234 -13.39 7.36 2.20
C SER A 234 -13.54 6.30 1.10
N ALA A 235 -14.61 6.38 0.31
CA ALA A 235 -14.80 5.46 -0.82
C ALA A 235 -13.69 5.62 -1.88
N ILE A 236 -13.30 6.85 -2.19
CA ILE A 236 -12.19 7.13 -3.10
C ILE A 236 -10.87 6.58 -2.54
N SER A 237 -10.55 6.88 -1.27
CA SER A 237 -9.34 6.38 -0.61
C SER A 237 -9.28 4.86 -0.63
N ASN A 238 -10.36 4.17 -0.28
CA ASN A 238 -10.39 2.71 -0.25
C ASN A 238 -10.12 2.09 -1.63
N ALA A 239 -10.66 2.67 -2.71
CA ALA A 239 -10.38 2.18 -4.06
C ALA A 239 -8.91 2.42 -4.44
N CYS A 240 -8.37 3.60 -4.11
CA CYS A 240 -6.96 3.93 -4.31
C CYS A 240 -6.02 3.00 -3.52
N ASP A 241 -6.37 2.67 -2.28
CA ASP A 241 -5.64 1.73 -1.43
C ASP A 241 -5.70 0.30 -2.01
N ALA A 242 -6.88 -0.13 -2.48
CA ALA A 242 -7.06 -1.42 -3.18
C ALA A 242 -6.19 -1.52 -4.44
N ASN A 243 -6.00 -0.41 -5.15
CA ASN A 243 -5.12 -0.31 -6.30
C ASN A 243 -3.63 -0.11 -5.94
N GLN A 244 -3.31 0.01 -4.65
CA GLN A 244 -1.97 0.31 -4.14
C GLN A 244 -1.38 1.61 -4.69
N THR A 245 -2.28 2.58 -4.89
CA THR A 245 -1.97 3.97 -5.26
C THR A 245 -2.62 4.91 -4.24
N PRO A 246 -2.25 4.82 -2.95
CA PRO A 246 -2.90 5.55 -1.87
C PRO A 246 -2.85 7.06 -2.09
N LEU A 247 -3.82 7.77 -1.54
CA LEU A 247 -3.84 9.24 -1.58
C LEU A 247 -2.69 9.80 -0.72
N ILE A 248 -1.73 10.48 -1.35
CA ILE A 248 -0.59 11.11 -0.69
C ILE A 248 -0.88 12.60 -0.46
N LEU A 249 -1.35 12.92 0.74
CA LEU A 249 -1.64 14.30 1.11
C LEU A 249 -0.35 15.09 1.36
N ARG A 250 -0.25 16.25 0.71
CA ARG A 250 0.89 17.16 0.86
C ARG A 250 0.49 18.33 1.73
N GLY A 251 0.93 18.30 2.99
CA GLY A 251 0.78 19.43 3.91
C GLY A 251 1.64 20.62 3.46
N GLU A 252 1.02 21.78 3.31
CA GLU A 252 1.73 23.07 3.15
C GLU A 252 2.10 23.67 4.50
N PHE A 253 1.28 23.43 5.52
CA PHE A 253 1.41 24.01 6.85
C PHE A 253 1.53 22.87 7.86
N GLY A 254 2.75 22.68 8.39
CA GLY A 254 3.04 21.76 9.51
C GLY A 254 2.80 20.28 9.23
#